data_AF-A0A849DMN8-F1
#
_entry.id   AF-A0A849DMN8-F1
#
_cell.length_a   1.000
_cell.length_b   1.000
_cell.length_c   1.000
_cell.angle_alpha   90.00
_cell.angle_beta   90.00
_cell.angle_gamma   90.00
#
_symmetry.space_group_name_H-M   'P 1'
#
loop_
_entity.id
_entity.type
_entity.pdbx_description
1 polymer ?
#
loop_
_entity_poly.entity_id
_entity_poly.type
_entity_poly.pdbx_seq_one_letter_code
_entity_poly.pdbx_strand_id
1 'polypeptide(L)'
;MIRSGQAIWNPGSQRYELPNGRSYGVKGTGTLFPVAGPGFERLERGEYQALQHYIRSGGDLPAAEVAMARNPFLTAADKQRALKIFRHHKLYRG
;
A
#
# COMPACT_ATOMS: atom_id res chain seq x y z
N MET A 1 0.67 19.81 11.18
CA MET A 1 0.79 20.80 10.09
C MET A 1 -0.34 20.56 9.10
N ILE A 2 -1.30 21.49 8.96
CA ILE A 2 -2.30 21.45 7.88
C ILE A 2 -2.00 22.64 6.97
N ARG A 3 -1.66 22.34 5.71
CA ARG A 3 -1.29 23.34 4.69
C ARG A 3 -2.55 23.87 4.00
N SER A 4 -2.57 25.17 3.73
CA SER A 4 -3.67 25.97 3.22
C SER A 4 -4.30 25.47 1.90
N GLY A 5 -5.61 25.26 1.91
CA GLY A 5 -6.52 25.75 0.87
C GLY A 5 -6.51 25.13 -0.53
N GLN A 6 -5.77 24.07 -0.82
CA GLN A 6 -5.70 23.49 -2.19
C GLN A 6 -6.35 22.12 -2.35
N ALA A 7 -7.08 21.62 -1.35
CA ALA A 7 -7.74 20.33 -1.44
C ALA A 7 -9.03 20.44 -2.28
N ILE A 8 -9.07 19.73 -3.41
CA ILE A 8 -10.26 19.62 -4.27
C ILE A 8 -11.18 18.58 -3.64
N TRP A 9 -12.41 18.97 -3.32
CA TRP A 9 -13.42 18.04 -2.83
C TRP A 9 -14.04 17.27 -3.99
N ASN A 10 -14.04 15.94 -3.89
CA ASN A 10 -14.69 15.03 -4.82
C ASN A 10 -15.97 14.47 -4.18
N PRO A 11 -17.17 15.01 -4.52
CA PRO A 11 -18.43 14.61 -3.89
C PRO A 11 -18.86 13.18 -4.25
N GLY A 12 -18.42 12.65 -5.40
CA GLY A 12 -18.75 11.28 -5.83
C GLY A 12 -18.01 10.19 -5.04
N SER A 13 -16.87 10.52 -4.44
CA SER A 13 -16.08 9.59 -3.62
C SER A 13 -15.94 10.01 -2.15
N GLN A 14 -16.55 11.14 -1.76
CA GLN A 14 -16.44 11.79 -0.44
C GLN A 14 -14.98 11.97 0.02
N ARG A 15 -14.12 12.48 -0.87
CA ARG A 15 -12.67 12.60 -0.63
C ARG A 15 -12.16 13.99 -0.96
N TYR A 16 -11.14 14.42 -0.21
CA TYR A 16 -10.30 15.56 -0.54
C TYR A 16 -9.08 15.09 -1.30
N GLU A 17 -8.86 15.59 -2.51
CA GLU A 17 -7.68 15.35 -3.32
C GLU A 17 -6.77 16.58 -3.23
N LEU A 18 -5.54 16.39 -2.75
CA LEU A 18 -4.52 17.43 -2.75
C LEU A 18 -3.70 17.37 -4.05
N PRO A 19 -3.17 18.52 -4.53
CA PRO A 19 -2.35 18.60 -5.74
C PRO A 19 -1.05 17.80 -5.64
N ASN A 20 -0.61 17.45 -4.43
CA ASN A 20 0.53 16.56 -4.20
C ASN A 20 0.17 15.07 -4.37
N GLY A 21 -1.02 14.74 -4.88
CA GLY A 21 -1.49 13.37 -5.09
C GLY A 21 -2.04 12.69 -3.84
N ARG A 22 -2.05 13.35 -2.67
CA ARG A 22 -2.65 12.77 -1.45
C ARG A 22 -4.16 12.91 -1.50
N SER A 23 -4.88 11.81 -1.32
CA SER A 23 -6.31 11.84 -1.05
C SER A 23 -6.60 11.54 0.41
N TYR A 24 -7.58 12.23 0.97
CA TYR A 24 -8.07 12.03 2.33
C TYR A 24 -9.57 11.75 2.29
N GLY A 25 -9.99 10.67 2.94
CA GLY A 25 -11.41 10.39 3.17
C GLY A 25 -11.89 11.13 4.42
N VAL A 26 -13.17 11.47 4.45
CA VAL A 26 -13.83 12.05 5.63
C VAL A 26 -14.66 10.95 6.28
N LYS A 27 -14.41 10.63 7.55
CA LYS A 27 -15.37 9.84 8.35
C LYS A 27 -16.61 10.69 8.62
N GLY A 28 -17.77 10.05 8.80
CA GLY A 28 -19.03 10.74 9.14
C GLY A 28 -18.98 11.66 10.37
N THR A 29 -17.93 11.57 11.18
CA THR A 29 -17.63 12.44 12.33
C THR A 29 -16.73 13.65 11.98
N GLY A 30 -16.39 13.87 10.71
CA GLY A 30 -15.51 14.95 10.26
C GLY A 30 -14.00 14.66 10.34
N THR A 31 -13.60 13.47 10.82
CA THR A 31 -12.18 13.08 10.90
C THR A 31 -11.63 12.72 9.52
N LEU A 32 -10.55 13.39 9.10
CA LEU A 32 -9.83 13.09 7.87
C LEU A 32 -8.87 11.91 8.07
N PHE A 33 -8.88 10.93 7.17
CA PHE A 33 -7.92 9.83 7.13
C PHE A 33 -7.26 9.75 5.75
N PRO A 34 -5.93 9.51 5.66
CA PRO A 34 -5.26 9.38 4.38
C PRO A 34 -5.76 8.13 3.66
N VAL A 35 -6.14 8.29 2.39
CA VAL A 35 -6.68 7.24 1.52
C VAL A 35 -5.66 6.83 0.45
N ALA A 36 -4.95 7.79 -0.13
CA ALA A 36 -3.87 7.54 -1.09
C ALA A 36 -2.88 8.71 -1.08
N GLY A 37 -1.70 8.55 -1.68
CA GLY A 37 -0.76 9.64 -1.89
C GLY A 37 0.70 9.24 -1.93
N PRO A 38 1.64 10.18 -2.16
CA PRO A 38 3.06 9.88 -2.15
C PRO A 38 3.46 9.32 -0.79
N GLY A 39 3.98 8.09 -0.82
CA GLY A 39 4.33 7.28 0.37
C GLY A 39 3.24 6.31 0.84
N PHE A 40 2.05 6.30 0.21
CA PHE A 40 0.97 5.35 0.46
C PHE A 40 0.73 4.49 -0.77
N GLU A 41 1.15 3.24 -0.70
CA GLU A 41 0.83 2.23 -1.71
C GLU A 41 -0.42 1.47 -1.26
N ARG A 42 -1.51 1.59 -2.03
CA ARG A 42 -2.71 0.80 -1.79
C ARG A 42 -2.44 -0.63 -2.25
N LEU A 43 -2.60 -1.57 -1.33
CA LEU A 43 -2.44 -2.99 -1.59
C LEU A 43 -3.79 -3.70 -1.58
N GLU A 44 -4.02 -4.51 -2.60
CA GLU A 44 -5.09 -5.50 -2.59
C GLU A 44 -4.73 -6.69 -1.67
N ARG A 45 -5.73 -7.52 -1.34
CA ARG A 45 -5.56 -8.59 -0.34
C ARG A 45 -4.41 -9.55 -0.68
N GLY A 46 -4.28 -9.94 -1.95
CA GLY A 46 -3.21 -10.83 -2.43
C GLY A 46 -1.84 -10.18 -2.29
N GLU A 47 -1.71 -8.95 -2.77
CA GLU A 47 -0.48 -8.15 -2.67
C GLU A 47 -0.03 -7.97 -1.20
N TYR A 48 -0.96 -7.70 -0.28
CA TYR A 48 -0.66 -7.58 1.14
C TYR A 48 -0.19 -8.92 1.75
N GLN A 49 -0.80 -10.04 1.38
CA GLN A 49 -0.35 -11.36 1.81
C GLN A 49 1.06 -11.67 1.30
N ALA A 50 1.34 -11.42 0.03
CA ALA A 50 2.68 -11.59 -0.54
C ALA A 50 3.70 -10.72 0.19
N LEU A 51 3.37 -9.46 0.51
CA LEU A 51 4.23 -8.57 1.27
C LEU A 51 4.54 -9.12 2.67
N GLN A 52 3.55 -9.71 3.36
CA GLN A 52 3.79 -10.37 4.65
C GLN A 52 4.77 -11.53 4.55
N HIS A 53 4.75 -12.32 3.47
CA HIS A 53 5.70 -13.40 3.25
C HIS A 53 7.14 -12.88 3.08
N TYR A 54 7.33 -11.80 2.33
CA TYR A 54 8.63 -11.14 2.20
C TYR A 54 9.14 -10.54 3.51
N ILE A 55 8.26 -9.95 4.33
CA ILE A 55 8.64 -9.41 5.64
C ILE A 55 9.01 -10.54 6.61
N ARG A 56 8.23 -11.63 6.65
CA ARG A 56 8.45 -12.78 7.56
C ARG A 56 9.72 -13.57 7.25
N SER A 57 10.11 -13.63 5.98
CA SER A 57 11.38 -14.23 5.55
C SER A 57 12.60 -13.34 5.85
N GLY A 58 12.39 -12.16 6.44
CA GLY A 58 13.49 -11.30 6.88
C GLY A 58 14.37 -10.77 5.74
N GLY A 59 13.82 -10.71 4.52
CA GLY A 59 14.56 -10.31 3.31
C GLY A 59 15.06 -11.46 2.44
N ASP A 60 14.90 -12.72 2.86
CA ASP A 60 15.24 -13.89 2.04
C ASP A 60 14.16 -14.16 0.98
N LEU A 61 14.37 -13.63 -0.23
CA LEU A 61 13.42 -13.77 -1.34
C LEU A 61 13.21 -15.24 -1.77
N PRO A 62 14.24 -16.10 -1.89
CA PRO A 62 14.05 -17.53 -2.12
C PRO A 62 13.13 -18.20 -1.10
N ALA A 63 13.35 -17.95 0.20
CA ALA A 63 12.51 -18.51 1.26
C ALA A 63 11.06 -17.98 1.18
N ALA A 64 10.89 -16.69 0.84
CA ALA A 64 9.58 -16.10 0.62
C ALA A 64 8.82 -16.78 -0.53
N GLU A 65 9.50 -17.05 -1.65
CA GLU A 65 8.90 -17.72 -2.81
C GLU A 65 8.45 -19.15 -2.48
N VAL A 66 9.24 -19.92 -1.73
CA VAL A 66 8.85 -21.25 -1.26
C VAL A 66 7.62 -21.18 -0.35
N ALA A 67 7.57 -20.19 0.54
CA ALA A 67 6.41 -19.98 1.42
C ALA A 67 5.15 -19.55 0.65
N MET A 68 5.31 -18.69 -0.36
CA MET A 68 4.22 -18.22 -1.21
C MET A 68 3.72 -19.30 -2.18
N ALA A 69 4.59 -20.21 -2.63
CA ALA A 69 4.20 -21.34 -3.49
C ALA A 69 3.18 -22.27 -2.82
N ARG A 70 3.12 -22.28 -1.49
CA ARG A 70 2.10 -23.03 -0.72
C ARG A 70 0.73 -22.33 -0.69
N ASN A 71 0.64 -21.07 -1.14
CA ASN A 71 -0.60 -20.31 -1.20
C ASN A 71 -1.11 -20.24 -2.65
N PRO A 72 -2.13 -21.05 -3.02
CA PRO A 72 -2.65 -21.09 -4.37
C PRO A 72 -3.44 -19.82 -4.77
N PHE A 73 -3.75 -18.94 -3.82
CA PHE A 73 -4.51 -17.71 -4.07
C PHE A 73 -3.62 -16.52 -4.45
N LEU A 74 -2.29 -16.66 -4.41
CA LEU A 74 -1.37 -15.60 -4.82
C LEU A 74 -1.08 -15.66 -6.31
N THR A 75 -1.40 -14.59 -7.02
CA THR A 75 -1.05 -14.45 -8.43
C THR A 75 0.38 -13.93 -8.60
N ALA A 76 0.95 -14.10 -9.79
CA ALA A 76 2.25 -13.51 -10.12
C ALA A 76 2.23 -11.97 -10.04
N ALA A 77 1.11 -11.34 -10.39
CA ALA A 77 0.92 -9.90 -10.29
C ALA A 77 0.97 -9.43 -8.83
N ASP A 78 0.33 -10.17 -7.92
CA ASP A 78 0.36 -9.87 -6.49
C ASP A 78 1.78 -9.88 -5.94
N LYS A 79 2.55 -10.92 -6.29
CA LYS A 79 3.95 -11.07 -5.87
C LYS A 79 4.83 -9.95 -6.41
N GLN A 80 4.64 -9.54 -7.66
CA GLN A 80 5.40 -8.45 -8.27
C GLN A 80 5.10 -7.11 -7.62
N ARG A 81 3.83 -6.79 -7.36
CA ARG A 81 3.45 -5.54 -6.68
C ARG A 81 3.99 -5.50 -5.26
N ALA A 82 3.86 -6.60 -4.53
CA ALA A 82 4.42 -6.75 -3.20
C ALA A 82 5.95 -6.59 -3.19
N LEU A 83 6.67 -7.21 -4.15
CA LEU A 83 8.12 -7.10 -4.26
C LEU A 83 8.57 -5.67 -4.54
N LYS A 84 7.85 -4.95 -5.42
CA LYS A 84 8.13 -3.53 -5.70
C LYS A 84 8.10 -2.70 -4.43
N ILE A 85 7.10 -2.93 -3.57
CA ILE A 85 6.96 -2.21 -2.29
C ILE A 85 8.00 -2.69 -1.28
N PHE A 86 8.25 -4.00 -1.22
CA PHE A 86 9.22 -4.59 -0.31
C PHE A 86 10.63 -4.05 -0.54
N ARG A 87 11.01 -3.71 -1.77
CA ARG A 87 12.31 -3.05 -2.07
C ARG A 87 12.53 -1.72 -1.34
N HIS A 88 11.46 -1.03 -0.97
CA HIS A 88 11.53 0.20 -0.17
C HIS A 88 11.50 -0.07 1.34
N HIS A 89 11.36 -1.34 1.75
CA HIS A 89 11.29 -1.74 3.14
C HIS A 89 12.70 -1.97 3.71
N LYS A 90 12.92 -1.57 4.97
CA LYS A 90 14.21 -1.69 5.68
C LYS A 90 14.78 -3.11 5.80
N LEU A 91 13.96 -4.13 5.54
CA LEU A 91 14.36 -5.54 5.61
C LEU A 91 14.79 -6.11 4.25
N TYR A 92 14.65 -5.33 3.18
CA TYR A 92 15.13 -5.75 1.87
C TYR A 92 16.65 -5.80 1.87
N ARG A 93 17.18 -7.00 1.61
CA ARG A 93 18.60 -7.25 1.37
C ARG A 93 18.68 -7.69 -0.09
N GLY A 94 19.11 -6.78 -0.95
CA GLY A 94 19.10 -6.96 -2.41
C GLY A 94 19.96 -8.10 -2.89
#